data_AF-A0A6M1LYZ3-F1
#
_entry.id   AF-A0A6M1LYZ3-F1
#
_cell.length_a   1.000
_cell.length_b   1.000
_cell.length_c   1.000
_cell.angle_alpha   90.00
_cell.angle_beta   90.00
_cell.angle_gamma   90.00
#
_symmetry.space_group_name_H-M   'P 1'
#
loop_
_entity.id
_entity.type
_entity.pdbx_description
1 polymer ?
#
loop_
_entity_poly.entity_id
_entity_poly.type
_entity_poly.pdbx_seq_one_letter_code
_entity_poly.pdbx_strand_id
1 'polypeptide(L)'
;MGGLVQKSELDAGHIDHAVAMAVSTTQAGSAASPYVWPATSADNFSGSYSGSIPLGSLIAIPKDVDLTKIGITTSEGMALAKAYQNYGGYVTDTAGPNTMQLAYLEQGASQKQVDNLFKDIGAIRAHLELVTNNTAATPAGGGDHALPSTPAPAAAATATAVVPPVATAPSTGSTAQPSVSLGSGPDQLLLKVSQDALWGDAQYTISVDGKQIGGVQTAHAAHGSGQSDLISVSGNWGQGDHDVAVNFLNDVWAGAGRGDRNLYVDSATYHGQDVAGAHLNLQSNGAQHFTFHDYLV
;
A
#
# COMPACT_ATOMS: atom_id res chain seq x y z
N MET A 1 6.27 -18.51 -1.52
CA MET A 1 6.16 -17.84 -0.21
C MET A 1 6.66 -16.43 -0.41
N GLY A 2 5.87 -15.40 -0.07
CA GLY A 2 6.38 -14.02 -0.14
C GLY A 2 7.47 -13.80 0.91
N GLY A 3 8.53 -13.09 0.56
CA GLY A 3 9.57 -12.64 1.48
C GLY A 3 10.62 -13.67 1.94
N LEU A 4 10.65 -14.86 1.34
CA LEU A 4 11.75 -15.83 1.53
C LEU A 4 13.02 -15.28 0.85
N VAL A 5 14.14 -15.22 1.58
CA VAL A 5 15.44 -14.82 1.01
C VAL A 5 16.08 -16.00 0.30
N GLN A 6 16.40 -15.81 -0.98
CA GLN A 6 16.93 -16.84 -1.85
C GLN A 6 18.45 -16.91 -1.80
N LYS A 7 19.01 -18.09 -2.07
CA LYS A 7 20.47 -18.24 -2.16
C LYS A 7 21.07 -17.33 -3.23
N SER A 8 20.41 -17.21 -4.38
CA SER A 8 20.85 -16.41 -5.52
C SER A 8 20.92 -14.91 -5.20
N GLU A 9 20.01 -14.38 -4.39
CA GLU A 9 20.01 -12.99 -3.92
C GLU A 9 21.23 -12.70 -3.04
N LEU A 10 21.54 -13.65 -2.15
CA LEU A 10 22.72 -13.56 -1.28
C LEU A 10 24.03 -13.71 -2.07
N ASP A 11 24.05 -14.58 -3.10
CA ASP A 11 25.20 -14.68 -4.01
C ASP A 11 25.38 -13.39 -4.84
N ALA A 12 24.27 -12.73 -5.20
CA ALA A 12 24.28 -11.50 -5.98
C ALA A 12 24.44 -10.22 -5.14
N GLY A 13 24.37 -10.33 -3.80
CA GLY A 13 24.56 -9.21 -2.87
C GLY A 13 23.42 -8.18 -2.83
N HIS A 14 22.22 -8.55 -3.30
CA HIS A 14 21.03 -7.70 -3.25
C HIS A 14 19.77 -8.55 -3.07
N ILE A 15 18.86 -8.05 -2.24
CA ILE A 15 17.54 -8.62 -1.98
C ILE A 15 16.55 -7.49 -2.28
N ASP A 16 15.86 -7.60 -3.40
CA ASP A 16 15.02 -6.53 -3.95
C ASP A 16 13.55 -6.70 -3.58
N HIS A 17 13.26 -7.20 -2.38
CA HIS A 17 11.88 -7.39 -1.91
C HIS A 17 11.79 -7.28 -0.39
N ALA A 18 10.57 -7.12 0.13
CA ALA A 18 10.31 -7.16 1.57
C ALA A 18 10.60 -8.54 2.15
N VAL A 19 11.10 -8.60 3.38
CA VAL A 19 11.58 -9.84 4.01
C VAL A 19 10.51 -10.42 4.94
N ALA A 20 10.31 -11.73 4.93
CA ALA A 20 9.49 -12.41 5.93
C ALA A 20 10.31 -12.59 7.22
N MET A 21 9.76 -12.18 8.36
CA MET A 21 10.43 -12.22 9.66
C MET A 21 9.52 -12.74 10.77
N ALA A 22 10.11 -13.17 11.89
CA ALA A 22 9.38 -13.55 13.10
C ALA A 22 9.87 -12.79 14.33
N VAL A 23 8.92 -12.40 15.17
CA VAL A 23 9.20 -11.72 16.45
C VAL A 23 9.01 -12.67 17.62
N SER A 24 9.59 -12.34 18.77
CA SER A 24 9.43 -13.18 19.95
C SER A 24 7.98 -13.21 20.42
N THR A 25 7.53 -14.33 20.98
CA THR A 25 6.25 -14.43 21.69
C THR A 25 6.08 -13.38 22.81
N THR A 26 7.18 -12.84 23.36
CA THR A 26 7.15 -11.74 24.35
C THR A 26 6.99 -10.35 23.74
N GLN A 27 7.18 -10.21 22.42
CA GLN A 27 7.00 -8.97 21.66
C GLN A 27 5.72 -8.98 20.82
N ALA A 28 5.26 -10.15 20.40
CA ALA A 28 4.02 -10.34 19.66
C ALA A 28 2.81 -9.77 20.42
N GLY A 29 1.87 -9.17 19.70
CA GLY A 29 0.63 -8.61 20.22
C GLY A 29 -0.36 -9.69 20.64
N SER A 30 -1.13 -9.44 21.70
CA SER A 30 -2.14 -10.38 22.20
C SER A 30 -3.30 -10.65 21.21
N ALA A 31 -4.09 -11.70 21.46
CA ALA A 31 -5.22 -12.13 20.63
C ALA A 31 -6.32 -11.06 20.40
N ALA A 32 -6.31 -9.94 21.14
CA ALA A 32 -7.24 -8.83 20.95
C ALA A 32 -6.88 -7.93 19.73
N SER A 33 -5.66 -7.99 19.23
CA SER A 33 -5.23 -7.33 17.98
C SER A 33 -4.22 -8.23 17.26
N PRO A 34 -4.70 -9.37 16.74
CA PRO A 34 -3.83 -10.50 16.41
C PRO A 34 -3.01 -10.24 15.14
N TYR A 35 -3.47 -9.34 14.26
CA TYR A 35 -2.76 -8.96 13.04
C TYR A 35 -3.16 -7.56 12.56
N VAL A 36 -2.30 -6.97 11.73
CA VAL A 36 -2.50 -5.73 10.98
C VAL A 36 -2.18 -5.96 9.51
N TRP A 37 -2.61 -5.06 8.64
CA TRP A 37 -2.30 -5.14 7.21
C TRP A 37 -0.78 -5.27 6.97
N PRO A 38 -0.31 -6.14 6.05
CA PRO A 38 -1.07 -6.90 5.05
C PRO A 38 -1.58 -8.27 5.53
N ALA A 39 -1.33 -8.67 6.78
CA ALA A 39 -1.82 -9.94 7.28
C ALA A 39 -3.36 -9.93 7.36
N THR A 40 -3.99 -10.99 6.88
CA THR A 40 -5.45 -11.21 6.91
C THR A 40 -5.87 -12.25 7.94
N SER A 41 -4.89 -12.86 8.61
CA SER A 41 -5.06 -13.88 9.63
C SER A 41 -3.85 -13.88 10.55
N ALA A 42 -4.04 -14.30 11.79
CA ALA A 42 -2.97 -14.68 12.70
C ALA A 42 -2.92 -16.21 12.83
N ASP A 43 -1.81 -16.71 13.36
CA ASP A 43 -1.68 -18.10 13.75
C ASP A 43 -2.65 -18.45 14.89
N ASN A 44 -3.07 -19.71 14.95
CA ASN A 44 -3.98 -20.22 15.98
C ASN A 44 -3.23 -20.54 17.29
N PHE A 45 -2.34 -19.65 17.74
CA PHE A 45 -1.56 -19.87 18.93
C PHE A 45 -2.44 -19.88 20.19
N SER A 46 -2.33 -20.94 20.98
CA SER A 46 -3.16 -21.19 22.17
C SER A 46 -2.53 -20.68 23.48
N GLY A 47 -1.33 -20.09 23.43
CA GLY A 47 -0.67 -19.44 24.56
C GLY A 47 -1.00 -17.94 24.65
N SER A 48 -0.39 -17.25 25.61
CA SER A 48 -0.55 -15.79 25.77
C SER A 48 0.67 -15.05 25.27
N TYR A 49 0.51 -14.23 24.22
CA TYR A 49 1.49 -13.22 23.88
C TYR A 49 1.45 -12.07 24.88
N SER A 50 2.61 -11.51 25.21
CA SER A 50 2.73 -10.46 26.23
C SER A 50 3.18 -9.11 25.69
N GLY A 51 3.37 -8.98 24.37
CA GLY A 51 3.85 -7.77 23.73
C GLY A 51 2.76 -7.00 23.00
N SER A 52 3.19 -6.16 22.06
CA SER A 52 2.33 -5.18 21.37
C SER A 52 2.53 -5.13 19.86
N ILE A 53 3.28 -6.06 19.26
CA ILE A 53 3.55 -6.09 17.81
C ILE A 53 2.62 -7.11 17.13
N PRO A 54 1.56 -6.69 16.43
CA PRO A 54 0.68 -7.63 15.73
C PRO A 54 1.42 -8.33 14.56
N LEU A 55 0.95 -9.52 14.18
CA LEU A 55 1.37 -10.13 12.91
C LEU A 55 1.00 -9.20 11.73
N GLY A 56 1.77 -9.24 10.65
CA GLY A 56 1.65 -8.31 9.52
C GLY A 56 2.26 -6.93 9.77
N SER A 57 2.74 -6.63 10.98
CA SER A 57 3.49 -5.40 11.24
C SER A 57 4.70 -5.30 10.30
N LEU A 58 4.96 -4.10 9.80
CA LEU A 58 6.17 -3.81 9.06
C LEU A 58 7.22 -3.19 9.97
N ILE A 59 8.43 -3.70 9.89
CA ILE A 59 9.59 -3.20 10.61
C ILE A 59 10.68 -2.88 9.58
N ALA A 60 11.27 -1.68 9.65
CA ALA A 60 12.24 -1.22 8.67
C ALA A 60 13.43 -0.53 9.34
N ILE A 61 14.53 -0.38 8.59
CA ILE A 61 15.59 0.57 8.97
C ILE A 61 15.19 1.93 8.41
N PRO A 62 15.19 3.02 9.21
CA PRO A 62 14.93 4.36 8.71
C PRO A 62 15.87 4.75 7.54
N LYS A 63 15.35 5.50 6.56
CA LYS A 63 16.08 5.80 5.31
C LYS A 63 17.30 6.70 5.52
N ASP A 64 17.32 7.47 6.59
CA ASP A 64 18.41 8.37 6.98
C ASP A 64 19.56 7.65 7.71
N VAL A 65 19.37 6.38 8.09
CA VAL A 65 20.45 5.55 8.65
C VAL A 65 21.47 5.23 7.56
N ASP A 66 22.71 5.69 7.79
CA ASP A 66 23.84 5.33 6.95
C ASP A 66 24.31 3.90 7.26
N LEU A 67 23.92 2.95 6.41
CA LEU A 67 24.22 1.52 6.57
C LEU A 67 25.73 1.23 6.64
N THR A 68 26.59 2.12 6.13
CA THR A 68 28.05 1.94 6.20
C THR A 68 28.62 2.22 7.59
N LYS A 69 27.84 2.88 8.46
CA LYS A 69 28.27 3.30 9.80
C LYS A 69 27.72 2.44 10.93
N ILE A 70 26.81 1.52 10.66
CA ILE A 70 26.13 0.71 11.69
C ILE A 70 26.84 -0.61 12.02
N GLY A 71 28.03 -0.86 11.46
CA GLY A 71 28.87 -2.02 11.82
C GLY A 71 28.59 -3.31 11.04
N ILE A 72 27.97 -3.21 9.87
CA ILE A 72 27.81 -4.34 8.93
C ILE A 72 29.15 -4.61 8.25
N THR A 73 29.57 -5.88 8.20
CA THR A 73 30.90 -6.27 7.71
C THR A 73 30.88 -7.28 6.57
N THR A 74 29.72 -7.82 6.20
CA THR A 74 29.56 -8.84 5.15
C THR A 74 28.66 -8.35 4.02
N SER A 75 28.85 -8.92 2.83
CA SER A 75 28.01 -8.65 1.66
C SER A 75 26.55 -9.06 1.89
N GLU A 76 26.33 -10.21 2.51
CA GLU A 76 25.01 -10.77 2.80
C GLU A 76 24.29 -9.93 3.86
N GLY A 77 25.00 -9.49 4.91
CA GLY A 77 24.46 -8.56 5.91
C GLY A 77 24.09 -7.21 5.30
N MET A 78 24.91 -6.68 4.38
CA MET A 78 24.60 -5.43 3.68
C MET A 78 23.40 -5.59 2.73
N ALA A 79 23.28 -6.73 2.05
CA ALA A 79 22.11 -7.03 1.22
C ALA A 79 20.82 -7.06 2.06
N LEU A 80 20.85 -7.73 3.21
CA LEU A 80 19.72 -7.80 4.12
C LEU A 80 19.37 -6.42 4.72
N ALA A 81 20.37 -5.63 5.12
CA ALA A 81 20.15 -4.30 5.66
C ALA A 81 19.54 -3.34 4.63
N LYS A 82 20.02 -3.39 3.38
CA LYS A 82 19.42 -2.66 2.27
C LYS A 82 17.99 -3.09 2.01
N ALA A 83 17.68 -4.39 2.11
CA ALA A 83 16.31 -4.86 1.97
C ALA A 83 15.41 -4.32 3.09
N TYR A 84 15.86 -4.33 4.33
CA TYR A 84 15.15 -3.74 5.45
C TYR A 84 14.96 -2.22 5.35
N GLN A 85 15.94 -1.51 4.79
CA GLN A 85 15.82 -0.06 4.55
C GLN A 85 14.93 0.23 3.32
N ASN A 86 14.99 -0.60 2.28
CA ASN A 86 14.34 -0.36 1.00
C ASN A 86 13.02 -1.08 0.80
N TYR A 87 12.60 -1.96 1.68
CA TYR A 87 11.33 -2.71 1.57
C TYR A 87 10.77 -3.10 2.95
N GLY A 88 11.62 -3.18 3.96
CA GLY A 88 11.25 -3.60 5.32
C GLY A 88 11.03 -5.11 5.45
N GLY A 89 10.71 -5.53 6.67
CA GLY A 89 10.38 -6.90 7.02
C GLY A 89 8.98 -7.00 7.63
N TYR A 90 8.15 -7.89 7.08
CA TYR A 90 6.82 -8.17 7.59
C TYR A 90 6.86 -9.29 8.62
N VAL A 91 6.24 -9.07 9.77
CA VAL A 91 6.11 -10.08 10.83
C VAL A 91 5.11 -11.14 10.39
N THR A 92 5.58 -12.27 9.87
CA THR A 92 4.72 -13.34 9.34
C THR A 92 4.46 -14.47 10.33
N ASP A 93 5.26 -14.56 11.39
CA ASP A 93 5.19 -15.62 12.38
C ASP A 93 5.75 -15.16 13.73
N THR A 94 5.66 -16.02 14.73
CA THR A 94 6.30 -15.86 16.03
C THR A 94 7.43 -16.87 16.23
N ALA A 95 8.44 -16.47 16.99
CA ALA A 95 9.53 -17.32 17.45
C ALA A 95 9.46 -17.48 18.98
N GLY A 96 10.20 -18.46 19.51
CA GLY A 96 10.29 -18.69 20.94
C GLY A 96 10.65 -17.42 21.76
N PRO A 97 10.48 -17.47 23.09
CA PRO A 97 10.78 -16.33 23.95
C PRO A 97 12.23 -15.85 23.74
N ASN A 98 12.42 -14.53 23.70
CA ASN A 98 13.71 -13.85 23.48
C ASN A 98 14.38 -14.10 22.12
N THR A 99 13.63 -14.56 21.12
CA THR A 99 14.14 -14.82 19.77
C THR A 99 13.47 -13.92 18.75
N MET A 100 14.26 -13.28 17.88
CA MET A 100 13.79 -12.62 16.67
C MET A 100 14.50 -13.25 15.47
N GLN A 101 13.75 -13.62 14.45
CA GLN A 101 14.27 -14.13 13.17
C GLN A 101 14.10 -13.03 12.13
N LEU A 102 15.20 -12.54 11.56
CA LEU A 102 15.17 -11.42 10.61
C LEU A 102 15.00 -11.87 9.14
N ALA A 103 15.13 -13.16 8.85
CA ALA A 103 14.88 -13.69 7.52
C ALA A 103 14.64 -15.21 7.59
N TYR A 104 13.75 -15.70 6.74
CA TYR A 104 13.71 -17.10 6.34
C TYR A 104 14.55 -17.28 5.08
N LEU A 105 15.37 -18.34 5.06
CA LEU A 105 16.26 -18.63 3.95
C LEU A 105 15.77 -19.82 3.13
N GLU A 106 15.93 -19.76 1.82
CA GLU A 106 15.72 -20.88 0.92
C GLU A 106 16.53 -22.11 1.36
N GLN A 107 15.90 -23.29 1.26
CA GLN A 107 16.58 -24.56 1.44
C GLN A 107 17.65 -24.73 0.34
N GLY A 108 18.90 -24.46 0.69
CA GLY A 108 20.02 -24.43 -0.25
C GLY A 108 21.03 -23.31 0.03
N ALA A 109 20.66 -22.31 0.84
CA ALA A 109 21.61 -21.31 1.35
C ALA A 109 22.81 -22.00 2.01
N SER A 110 24.03 -21.56 1.67
CA SER A 110 25.26 -22.15 2.20
C SER A 110 25.49 -21.76 3.66
N GLN A 111 26.21 -22.59 4.42
CA GLN A 111 26.56 -22.29 5.80
C GLN A 111 27.31 -20.94 5.93
N LYS A 112 28.19 -20.62 4.97
CA LYS A 112 28.90 -19.34 4.94
C LYS A 112 27.95 -18.14 4.84
N GLN A 113 26.91 -18.24 4.00
CA GLN A 113 25.90 -17.18 3.86
C GLN A 113 25.14 -17.01 5.18
N VAL A 114 24.78 -18.12 5.83
CA VAL A 114 24.13 -18.12 7.15
C VAL A 114 25.02 -17.46 8.20
N ASP A 115 26.29 -17.84 8.29
CA ASP A 115 27.25 -17.30 9.26
C ASP A 115 27.48 -15.79 9.04
N ASN A 116 27.56 -15.35 7.78
CA ASN A 116 27.70 -13.94 7.43
C ASN A 116 26.48 -13.11 7.87
N LEU A 117 25.27 -13.61 7.63
CA LEU A 117 24.04 -12.98 8.10
C LEU A 117 24.00 -12.90 9.64
N PHE A 118 24.34 -14.00 10.34
CA PHE A 118 24.39 -14.01 11.81
C PHE A 118 25.43 -13.04 12.39
N LYS A 119 26.56 -12.85 11.69
CA LYS A 119 27.60 -11.92 12.13
C LYS A 119 27.10 -10.47 12.20
N ASP A 120 26.30 -10.05 11.22
CA ASP A 120 25.82 -8.66 11.10
C ASP A 120 24.40 -8.46 11.69
N ILE A 121 23.71 -9.53 12.11
CA ILE A 121 22.31 -9.48 12.58
C ILE A 121 22.10 -8.52 13.76
N GLY A 122 23.11 -8.38 14.64
CA GLY A 122 23.05 -7.48 15.78
C GLY A 122 23.01 -6.00 15.37
N ALA A 123 23.80 -5.63 14.36
CA ALA A 123 23.85 -4.28 13.79
C ALA A 123 22.53 -3.90 13.12
N ILE A 124 21.96 -4.82 12.32
CA ILE A 124 20.67 -4.64 11.64
C ILE A 124 19.57 -4.49 12.68
N ARG A 125 19.46 -5.44 13.61
CA ARG A 125 18.40 -5.47 14.64
C ARG A 125 18.37 -4.20 15.50
N ALA A 126 19.52 -3.60 15.79
CA ALA A 126 19.61 -2.40 16.62
C ALA A 126 18.99 -1.14 15.98
N HIS A 127 18.75 -1.16 14.67
CA HIS A 127 18.23 -0.02 13.90
C HIS A 127 16.86 -0.31 13.28
N LEU A 128 16.21 -1.40 13.70
CA LEU A 128 14.88 -1.74 13.24
C LEU A 128 13.82 -0.97 14.04
N GLU A 129 12.95 -0.28 13.32
CA GLU A 129 11.83 0.49 13.87
C GLU A 129 10.51 0.01 13.30
N LEU A 130 9.47 0.03 14.13
CA LEU A 130 8.11 -0.29 13.69
C LEU A 130 7.62 0.83 12.78
N VAL A 131 7.18 0.46 11.57
CA VAL A 131 6.57 1.39 10.63
C VAL A 131 5.10 1.56 11.01
N THR A 132 4.82 2.58 11.81
CA THR A 132 3.49 2.81 12.42
C THR A 132 2.43 3.25 11.43
N ASN A 133 2.85 3.76 10.27
CA ASN A 133 1.98 4.14 9.17
C ASN A 133 1.95 3.05 8.08
N ASN A 134 2.26 1.79 8.37
CA ASN A 134 2.09 0.70 7.41
C ASN A 134 0.64 0.18 7.44
N THR A 135 -0.13 0.52 6.42
CA THR A 135 -1.54 0.14 6.29
C THR A 135 -1.87 -0.21 4.84
N ALA A 136 -3.07 -0.74 4.58
CA ALA A 136 -3.55 -0.95 3.22
C ALA A 136 -3.50 0.32 2.36
N ALA A 137 -3.70 1.47 2.99
CA ALA A 137 -3.68 2.78 2.34
C ALA A 137 -2.25 3.33 2.18
N THR A 138 -1.32 2.86 3.01
CA THR A 138 0.09 3.29 3.03
C THR A 138 1.01 2.06 3.06
N PRO A 139 1.02 1.23 2.00
CA PRO A 139 1.95 0.11 1.89
C PRO A 139 3.38 0.54 2.16
N ALA A 140 4.12 -0.27 2.91
CA ALA A 140 5.51 0.01 3.22
C ALA A 140 5.76 1.32 4.01
N GLY A 141 4.75 1.87 4.68
CA GLY A 141 4.85 3.16 5.37
C GLY A 141 4.83 4.39 4.46
N GLY A 142 4.33 4.23 3.23
CA GLY A 142 4.13 5.34 2.30
C GLY A 142 5.38 5.87 1.59
N GLY A 143 6.54 5.20 1.72
CA GLY A 143 7.76 5.54 0.98
C GLY A 143 7.80 4.99 -0.45
N ASP A 144 8.77 5.47 -1.26
CA ASP A 144 9.00 5.16 -2.70
C ASP A 144 9.44 3.71 -3.00
N HIS A 145 8.84 2.74 -2.31
CA HIS A 145 9.11 1.32 -2.49
C HIS A 145 8.59 0.89 -3.86
N ALA A 146 9.47 0.90 -4.87
CA ALA A 146 9.22 0.25 -6.14
C ALA A 146 8.90 -1.22 -5.85
N LEU A 147 7.61 -1.56 -5.87
CA LEU A 147 7.17 -2.94 -5.80
C LEU A 147 7.80 -3.65 -7.00
N PRO A 148 8.63 -4.69 -6.82
CA PRO A 148 8.92 -5.58 -7.92
C PRO A 148 7.60 -6.21 -8.29
N SER A 149 7.09 -5.87 -9.47
CA SER A 149 6.03 -6.65 -10.09
C SER A 149 6.58 -8.05 -10.29
N THR A 150 6.12 -9.01 -9.48
CA THR A 150 6.29 -10.43 -9.79
C THR A 150 5.85 -10.64 -11.24
N PRO A 151 6.68 -11.22 -12.13
CA PRO A 151 6.24 -11.53 -13.48
C PRO A 151 5.06 -12.50 -13.39
N ALA A 152 3.89 -12.06 -13.85
CA ALA A 152 2.80 -12.98 -14.14
C ALA A 152 3.32 -13.97 -15.21
N PRO A 153 3.24 -15.29 -14.99
CA PRO A 153 3.65 -16.24 -16.01
C PRO A 153 2.75 -16.08 -17.24
N ALA A 154 3.39 -16.00 -18.40
CA ALA A 154 2.78 -15.77 -19.71
C ALA A 154 1.65 -16.78 -19.99
N ALA A 155 0.48 -16.25 -20.37
CA ALA A 155 -0.63 -17.02 -20.88
C ALA A 155 -0.29 -17.62 -22.25
N ALA A 156 -0.26 -18.95 -22.33
CA ALA A 156 -0.42 -19.68 -23.58
C ALA A 156 -1.89 -20.07 -23.76
N ALA A 157 -2.36 -19.96 -25.00
CA ALA A 157 -3.76 -19.98 -25.41
C ALA A 157 -4.46 -21.35 -25.38
N THR A 158 -5.80 -21.24 -25.42
CA THR A 158 -6.86 -22.18 -25.86
C THR A 158 -7.24 -23.38 -24.98
N ALA A 159 -8.46 -23.34 -24.42
CA ALA A 159 -9.59 -24.21 -24.84
C ALA A 159 -10.90 -23.81 -24.12
N THR A 160 -12.00 -23.75 -24.88
CA THR A 160 -13.39 -23.60 -24.44
C THR A 160 -13.91 -24.78 -23.61
N ALA A 161 -14.60 -24.52 -22.51
CA ALA A 161 -15.64 -25.40 -21.97
C ALA A 161 -16.68 -24.61 -21.14
N VAL A 162 -17.95 -24.81 -21.48
CA VAL A 162 -19.18 -24.29 -20.86
C VAL A 162 -19.57 -25.18 -19.68
N VAL A 163 -19.96 -24.63 -18.50
CA VAL A 163 -21.23 -24.83 -17.71
C VAL A 163 -21.25 -23.89 -16.45
N PRO A 164 -22.35 -23.18 -16.10
CA PRO A 164 -22.58 -22.47 -14.81
C PRO A 164 -23.61 -23.22 -13.90
N PRO A 165 -24.06 -22.72 -12.73
CA PRO A 165 -23.41 -21.99 -11.63
C PRO A 165 -23.62 -22.70 -10.25
N VAL A 166 -22.82 -22.37 -9.24
CA VAL A 166 -23.22 -22.53 -7.82
C VAL A 166 -23.01 -21.20 -7.12
N ALA A 167 -24.10 -20.71 -6.52
CA ALA A 167 -24.13 -19.53 -5.70
C ALA A 167 -23.45 -19.79 -4.34
N THR A 168 -22.56 -18.87 -3.94
CA THR A 168 -22.21 -18.63 -2.54
C THR A 168 -22.22 -17.13 -2.26
N ALA A 169 -22.69 -16.83 -1.05
CA ALA A 169 -23.16 -15.56 -0.51
C ALA A 169 -22.12 -14.41 -0.48
N PRO A 170 -22.56 -13.13 -0.34
CA PRO A 170 -21.68 -11.96 -0.41
C PRO A 170 -20.86 -11.81 0.88
N SER A 171 -19.53 -11.69 0.75
CA SER A 171 -18.69 -11.15 1.82
C SER A 171 -18.64 -9.63 1.71
N THR A 172 -19.35 -8.96 2.60
CA THR A 172 -19.31 -7.51 2.82
C THR A 172 -18.01 -7.11 3.52
N GLY A 173 -17.23 -6.21 2.93
CA GLY A 173 -16.10 -5.55 3.58
C GLY A 173 -14.84 -5.45 2.71
N SER A 174 -14.95 -4.84 1.52
CA SER A 174 -13.79 -4.42 0.74
C SER A 174 -13.56 -2.92 0.97
N THR A 175 -12.53 -2.55 1.72
CA THR A 175 -11.96 -1.20 1.59
C THR A 175 -11.01 -1.25 0.40
N ALA A 176 -11.47 -0.75 -0.75
CA ALA A 176 -10.71 -0.73 -1.98
C ALA A 176 -9.33 -0.06 -1.77
N GLN A 177 -8.31 -0.52 -2.51
CA GLN A 177 -7.02 0.15 -2.68
C GLN A 177 -7.19 1.31 -3.69
N PRO A 178 -6.40 2.42 -3.63
CA PRO A 178 -6.34 3.40 -4.71
C PRO A 178 -6.15 2.73 -6.06
N SER A 179 -7.13 2.90 -6.95
CA SER A 179 -7.10 2.35 -8.31
C SER A 179 -6.20 3.20 -9.22
N VAL A 180 -5.92 4.45 -8.84
CA VAL A 180 -5.12 5.40 -9.62
C VAL A 180 -4.26 6.26 -8.68
N SER A 181 -3.01 6.51 -9.06
CA SER A 181 -2.10 7.46 -8.38
C SER A 181 -1.58 8.50 -9.36
N LEU A 182 -1.63 9.78 -8.99
CA LEU A 182 -1.35 10.94 -9.83
C LEU A 182 -0.37 11.88 -9.12
N GLY A 183 0.59 12.41 -9.87
CA GLY A 183 1.53 13.40 -9.35
C GLY A 183 2.67 12.78 -8.56
N SER A 184 3.34 13.62 -7.77
CA SER A 184 4.54 13.27 -7.02
C SER A 184 4.82 14.33 -5.96
N GLY A 185 5.32 13.91 -4.80
CA GLY A 185 5.64 14.78 -3.67
C GLY A 185 5.15 14.17 -2.36
N PRO A 186 5.52 14.76 -1.22
CA PRO A 186 5.27 14.21 0.10
C PRO A 186 3.81 14.36 0.55
N ASP A 187 3.07 15.29 -0.05
CA ASP A 187 1.71 15.57 0.35
C ASP A 187 0.73 14.70 -0.44
N GLN A 188 -0.27 14.17 0.25
CA GLN A 188 -1.22 13.23 -0.35
C GLN A 188 -2.66 13.58 -0.02
N LEU A 189 -3.43 13.78 -1.08
CA LEU A 189 -4.88 13.91 -1.09
C LEU A 189 -5.48 12.66 -1.75
N LEU A 190 -6.32 11.92 -1.02
CA LEU A 190 -7.05 10.76 -1.56
C LEU A 190 -8.49 11.18 -1.87
N LEU A 191 -8.93 10.96 -3.10
CA LEU A 191 -10.30 11.20 -3.53
C LEU A 191 -11.05 9.88 -3.68
N LYS A 192 -12.31 9.87 -3.28
CA LYS A 192 -13.30 8.85 -3.66
C LYS A 192 -14.14 9.42 -4.78
N VAL A 193 -14.06 8.82 -5.97
CA VAL A 193 -14.78 9.29 -7.16
C VAL A 193 -15.70 8.20 -7.67
N SER A 194 -16.89 8.57 -8.11
CA SER A 194 -17.83 7.65 -8.75
C SER A 194 -18.54 8.34 -9.90
N GLN A 195 -19.30 7.58 -10.68
CA GLN A 195 -20.01 8.08 -11.86
C GLN A 195 -21.42 7.51 -12.00
N ASP A 196 -22.25 8.24 -12.72
CA ASP A 196 -23.33 7.63 -13.50
C ASP A 196 -22.80 7.44 -14.94
N ALA A 197 -22.68 6.19 -15.39
CA ALA A 197 -22.19 5.90 -16.73
C ALA A 197 -23.33 5.98 -17.76
N LEU A 198 -23.11 6.69 -18.87
CA LEU A 198 -24.03 6.70 -20.01
C LEU A 198 -23.23 6.76 -21.31
N TRP A 199 -23.36 5.71 -22.15
CA TRP A 199 -22.59 5.56 -23.41
C TRP A 199 -21.07 5.68 -23.23
N GLY A 200 -20.57 5.04 -22.17
CA GLY A 200 -19.17 5.07 -21.74
C GLY A 200 -19.00 5.84 -20.43
N ASP A 201 -17.77 5.88 -19.98
CA ASP A 201 -17.39 6.37 -18.65
C ASP A 201 -17.18 7.89 -18.59
N ALA A 202 -17.38 8.45 -17.39
CA ALA A 202 -17.05 9.84 -17.07
C ALA A 202 -15.54 10.05 -17.07
N GLN A 203 -15.10 11.09 -17.78
CA GLN A 203 -13.71 11.50 -17.91
C GLN A 203 -13.50 12.86 -17.25
N TYR A 204 -12.40 12.99 -16.51
CA TYR A 204 -12.13 14.18 -15.73
C TYR A 204 -10.64 14.48 -15.59
N THR A 205 -10.32 15.67 -15.12
CA THR A 205 -8.96 16.07 -14.74
C THR A 205 -8.97 16.61 -13.31
N ILE A 206 -7.84 16.53 -12.64
CA ILE A 206 -7.65 17.08 -11.29
C ILE A 206 -6.54 18.11 -11.36
N SER A 207 -6.74 19.26 -10.73
CA SER A 207 -5.70 20.26 -10.48
C SER A 207 -5.67 20.68 -9.03
N VAL A 208 -4.49 20.99 -8.51
CA VAL A 208 -4.33 21.64 -7.21
C VAL A 208 -3.63 22.98 -7.41
N ASP A 209 -4.19 24.04 -6.86
CA ASP A 209 -3.79 25.45 -7.05
C ASP A 209 -3.65 25.84 -8.53
N GLY A 210 -4.61 25.39 -9.35
CA GLY A 210 -4.64 25.64 -10.79
C GLY A 210 -3.61 24.85 -11.61
N LYS A 211 -2.78 24.00 -10.97
CA LYS A 211 -1.85 23.11 -11.66
C LYS A 211 -2.45 21.71 -11.80
N GLN A 212 -2.68 21.28 -13.04
CA GLN A 212 -3.16 19.93 -13.31
C GLN A 212 -2.16 18.87 -12.82
N ILE A 213 -2.67 17.85 -12.12
CA ILE A 213 -1.92 16.71 -11.61
C ILE A 213 -2.32 15.48 -12.42
N GLY A 214 -1.35 14.91 -13.16
CA GLY A 214 -1.59 13.79 -14.06
C GLY A 214 -2.35 14.16 -15.35
N GLY A 215 -2.87 13.14 -16.05
CA GLY A 215 -3.61 13.27 -17.30
C GLY A 215 -5.14 13.22 -17.11
N VAL A 216 -5.87 13.00 -18.20
CA VAL A 216 -7.31 12.69 -18.15
C VAL A 216 -7.50 11.34 -17.46
N GLN A 217 -8.38 11.33 -16.47
CA GLN A 217 -8.80 10.14 -15.73
C GLN A 217 -10.17 9.67 -16.24
N THR A 218 -10.47 8.40 -15.98
CA THR A 218 -11.76 7.79 -16.29
C THR A 218 -12.31 7.17 -15.00
N ALA A 219 -13.55 7.52 -14.65
CA ALA A 219 -14.25 6.90 -13.52
C ALA A 219 -14.86 5.57 -13.98
N HIS A 220 -14.81 4.55 -13.14
CA HIS A 220 -15.36 3.22 -13.40
C HIS A 220 -16.39 2.81 -12.34
N ALA A 221 -16.30 3.34 -11.11
CA ALA A 221 -17.22 2.98 -10.04
C ALA A 221 -18.61 3.61 -10.23
N ALA A 222 -19.66 2.79 -10.11
CA ALA A 222 -21.04 3.24 -10.23
C ALA A 222 -21.54 3.90 -8.93
N HIS A 223 -21.97 5.15 -8.99
CA HIS A 223 -22.40 5.93 -7.83
C HIS A 223 -23.58 5.28 -7.08
N GLY A 224 -24.60 4.83 -7.82
CA GLY A 224 -25.77 4.16 -7.24
C GLY A 224 -25.49 2.82 -6.54
N SER A 225 -24.27 2.28 -6.64
CA SER A 225 -23.83 1.07 -5.93
C SER A 225 -23.14 1.35 -4.59
N GLY A 226 -22.90 2.63 -4.27
CA GLY A 226 -22.12 3.04 -3.09
C GLY A 226 -20.64 2.67 -3.16
N GLN A 227 -20.14 2.32 -4.35
CA GLN A 227 -18.73 2.09 -4.62
C GLN A 227 -18.07 3.35 -5.18
N SER A 228 -16.75 3.49 -4.96
CA SER A 228 -15.95 4.59 -5.49
C SER A 228 -14.62 4.06 -6.02
N ASP A 229 -14.14 4.66 -7.09
CA ASP A 229 -12.73 4.67 -7.43
C ASP A 229 -11.97 5.45 -6.37
N LEU A 230 -10.73 5.06 -6.15
CA LEU A 230 -9.87 5.69 -5.17
C LEU A 230 -8.67 6.30 -5.89
N ILE A 231 -8.55 7.62 -5.84
CA ILE A 231 -7.55 8.38 -6.59
C ILE A 231 -6.61 9.05 -5.59
N SER A 232 -5.36 8.61 -5.57
CA SER A 232 -4.30 9.29 -4.82
C SER A 232 -3.74 10.43 -5.67
N VAL A 233 -3.73 11.63 -5.13
CA VAL A 233 -3.18 12.85 -5.75
C VAL A 233 -2.04 13.33 -4.87
N SER A 234 -0.83 13.36 -5.43
CA SER A 234 0.39 13.74 -4.72
C SER A 234 1.00 15.03 -5.25
N GLY A 235 1.50 15.85 -4.33
CA GLY A 235 2.11 17.14 -4.62
C GLY A 235 3.15 17.56 -3.59
N ASN A 236 3.80 18.69 -3.86
CA ASN A 236 4.58 19.43 -2.87
C ASN A 236 3.77 20.71 -2.57
N TRP A 237 2.81 20.59 -1.68
CA TRP A 237 1.96 21.69 -1.25
C TRP A 237 2.55 22.28 0.03
N GLY A 238 2.65 23.60 0.08
CA GLY A 238 3.19 24.26 1.27
C GLY A 238 2.15 24.28 2.37
N GLN A 239 2.50 24.81 3.54
CA GLN A 239 1.49 25.07 4.56
C GLN A 239 0.41 26.03 4.04
N GLY A 240 -0.86 25.71 4.30
CA GLY A 240 -2.00 26.61 4.06
C GLY A 240 -3.18 25.93 3.37
N ASP A 241 -4.11 26.77 2.91
CA ASP A 241 -5.27 26.32 2.14
C ASP A 241 -4.89 26.08 0.68
N HIS A 242 -5.29 24.93 0.14
CA HIS A 242 -5.07 24.54 -1.25
C HIS A 242 -6.37 24.28 -1.98
N ASP A 243 -6.52 24.87 -3.16
CA ASP A 243 -7.71 24.71 -4.00
C ASP A 243 -7.57 23.48 -4.88
N VAL A 244 -8.50 22.54 -4.77
CA VAL A 244 -8.59 21.36 -5.62
C VAL A 244 -9.73 21.54 -6.59
N ALA A 245 -9.43 21.51 -7.89
CA ALA A 245 -10.44 21.51 -8.94
C ALA A 245 -10.54 20.12 -9.57
N VAL A 246 -11.76 19.57 -9.60
CA VAL A 246 -12.11 18.38 -10.39
C VAL A 246 -12.93 18.87 -11.58
N ASN A 247 -12.41 18.66 -12.79
CA ASN A 247 -13.00 19.18 -14.02
C ASN A 247 -13.56 18.04 -14.88
N PHE A 248 -14.89 17.98 -14.99
CA PHE A 248 -15.62 16.97 -15.76
C PHE A 248 -15.65 17.34 -17.26
N LEU A 249 -15.32 16.38 -18.13
CA LEU A 249 -14.92 16.68 -19.52
C LEU A 249 -15.90 16.20 -20.59
N ASN A 250 -16.71 15.18 -20.31
CA ASN A 250 -17.50 14.49 -21.32
C ASN A 250 -18.94 14.20 -20.87
N ASP A 251 -19.58 15.18 -20.25
CA ASP A 251 -21.02 15.19 -19.97
C ASP A 251 -21.86 14.75 -21.18
N VAL A 252 -22.89 13.96 -20.90
CA VAL A 252 -23.92 13.58 -21.87
C VAL A 252 -25.25 13.31 -21.17
N TRP A 253 -26.24 14.11 -21.52
CA TRP A 253 -27.61 13.96 -21.07
C TRP A 253 -28.51 13.42 -22.18
N ALA A 254 -29.09 12.22 -22.02
CA ALA A 254 -29.96 11.61 -23.03
C ALA A 254 -31.44 12.04 -22.92
N GLY A 255 -31.76 12.98 -22.02
CA GLY A 255 -33.12 13.40 -21.71
C GLY A 255 -33.73 12.66 -20.51
N ALA A 256 -34.81 13.23 -19.97
CA ALA A 256 -35.48 12.69 -18.79
C ALA A 256 -35.84 11.21 -18.94
N GLY A 257 -35.43 10.40 -17.96
CA GLY A 257 -35.69 8.95 -17.91
C GLY A 257 -34.85 8.11 -18.89
N ARG A 258 -33.92 8.72 -19.64
CA ARG A 258 -33.05 8.01 -20.60
C ARG A 258 -31.60 7.89 -20.13
N GLY A 259 -31.30 8.47 -18.98
CA GLY A 259 -29.98 8.43 -18.34
C GLY A 259 -29.23 9.74 -18.49
N ASP A 260 -28.21 9.88 -17.65
CA ASP A 260 -27.32 11.03 -17.59
C ASP A 260 -25.91 10.55 -17.24
N ARG A 261 -24.88 11.18 -17.79
CA ARG A 261 -23.50 10.92 -17.37
C ARG A 261 -23.08 11.97 -16.38
N ASN A 262 -22.89 11.56 -15.13
CA ASN A 262 -22.47 12.43 -14.06
C ASN A 262 -21.14 11.95 -13.46
N LEU A 263 -20.39 12.87 -12.88
CA LEU A 263 -19.23 12.57 -12.06
C LEU A 263 -19.48 13.04 -10.63
N TYR A 264 -19.01 12.26 -9.67
CA TYR A 264 -19.15 12.53 -8.25
C TYR A 264 -17.79 12.47 -7.58
N VAL A 265 -17.52 13.43 -6.69
CA VAL A 265 -16.52 13.25 -5.64
C VAL A 265 -17.31 12.91 -4.38
N ASP A 266 -17.20 11.68 -3.91
CA ASP A 266 -17.99 11.18 -2.77
C ASP A 266 -17.38 11.69 -1.45
N SER A 267 -16.04 11.73 -1.38
CA SER A 267 -15.29 12.29 -0.25
C SER A 267 -13.82 12.50 -0.62
N ALA A 268 -13.08 13.22 0.22
CA ALA A 268 -11.62 13.28 0.14
C ALA A 268 -10.99 13.22 1.52
N THR A 269 -9.76 12.72 1.60
CA THR A 269 -8.92 12.79 2.80
C THR A 269 -7.55 13.38 2.47
N TYR A 270 -6.99 14.18 3.38
CA TYR A 270 -5.64 14.73 3.28
C TYR A 270 -4.84 14.27 4.51
N HIS A 271 -3.73 13.55 4.30
CA HIS A 271 -3.00 12.85 5.37
C HIS A 271 -3.90 11.99 6.27
N GLY A 272 -4.93 11.37 5.68
CA GLY A 272 -5.90 10.53 6.39
C GLY A 272 -6.97 11.28 7.20
N GLN A 273 -6.96 12.62 7.21
CA GLN A 273 -8.03 13.45 7.79
C GLN A 273 -9.09 13.78 6.74
N ASP A 274 -10.37 13.71 7.12
CA ASP A 274 -11.48 14.06 6.24
C ASP A 274 -11.40 15.53 5.79
N VAL A 275 -11.51 15.74 4.47
CA VAL A 275 -11.58 17.08 3.89
C VAL A 275 -13.05 17.50 3.78
N ALA A 276 -13.44 18.48 4.60
CA ALA A 276 -14.79 19.01 4.58
C ALA A 276 -15.12 19.66 3.23
N GLY A 277 -16.33 19.44 2.72
CA GLY A 277 -16.79 20.03 1.45
C GLY A 277 -16.32 19.30 0.18
N ALA A 278 -15.57 18.20 0.30
CA ALA A 278 -15.15 17.41 -0.84
C ALA A 278 -16.29 16.61 -1.53
N HIS A 279 -17.52 16.67 -1.02
CA HIS A 279 -18.67 16.01 -1.65
C HIS A 279 -19.21 16.87 -2.80
N LEU A 280 -18.87 16.51 -4.04
CA LEU A 280 -19.19 17.26 -5.26
C LEU A 280 -20.06 16.45 -6.21
N ASN A 281 -21.05 17.12 -6.81
CA ASN A 281 -21.90 16.56 -7.86
C ASN A 281 -21.69 17.34 -9.16
N LEU A 282 -21.01 16.74 -10.14
CA LEU A 282 -20.71 17.36 -11.42
C LEU A 282 -21.68 16.81 -12.48
N GLN A 283 -22.77 17.56 -12.70
CA GLN A 283 -23.87 17.19 -13.62
C GLN A 283 -23.73 17.78 -15.02
N SER A 284 -22.65 18.50 -15.28
CA SER A 284 -22.34 19.08 -16.58
C SER A 284 -20.84 19.34 -16.70
N ASN A 285 -20.35 19.52 -17.93
CA ASN A 285 -18.94 19.84 -18.17
C ASN A 285 -18.49 21.07 -17.38
N GLY A 286 -17.32 20.97 -16.76
CA GLY A 286 -16.71 22.07 -16.01
C GLY A 286 -16.10 21.64 -14.68
N ALA A 287 -15.44 22.61 -14.04
CA ALA A 287 -14.75 22.42 -12.77
C ALA A 287 -15.68 22.67 -11.59
N GLN A 288 -15.56 21.81 -10.58
CA GLN A 288 -16.03 22.07 -9.22
C GLN A 288 -14.85 21.99 -8.27
N HIS A 289 -14.95 22.72 -7.16
CA HIS A 289 -13.82 22.99 -6.28
C HIS A 289 -14.12 22.61 -4.84
N PHE A 290 -13.09 22.18 -4.13
CA PHE A 290 -13.06 22.12 -2.68
C PHE A 290 -11.66 22.47 -2.19
N THR A 291 -11.51 22.70 -0.88
CA THR A 291 -10.24 23.13 -0.29
C THR A 291 -9.81 22.12 0.76
N PHE A 292 -8.52 21.77 0.81
CA PHE A 292 -7.92 21.12 1.98
C PHE A 292 -6.90 22.06 2.62
N HIS A 293 -6.64 21.86 3.91
CA HIS A 293 -5.67 22.64 4.66
C HIS A 293 -4.46 21.77 5.03
N ASP A 294 -3.28 22.25 4.69
CA ASP A 294 -2.02 21.68 5.14
C ASP A 294 -1.55 22.35 6.44
N TYR A 295 -1.57 21.57 7.53
CA TYR A 295 -1.10 22.00 8.84
C TYR A 295 0.37 21.59 8.98
N LEU A 296 1.26 22.53 9.33
CA LEU A 296 2.70 22.29 9.58
C LEU A 296 2.96 20.94 10.26
N VAL A 297 3.91 20.17 9.72
CA VAL A 297 4.52 19.00 10.35
C VAL A 297 5.99 19.27 10.65
#